data_AF-A0A7R9YQD2-F1
#
_entry.id   AF-A0A7R9YQD2-F1
#
_cell.length_a   1.000
_cell.length_b   1.000
_cell.length_c   1.000
_cell.angle_alpha   90.00
_cell.angle_beta   90.00
_cell.angle_gamma   90.00
#
_symmetry.space_group_name_H-M   'P 1'
#
loop_
_entity.id
_entity.type
_entity.pdbx_description
1 polymer ?
#
loop_
_entity_poly.entity_id
_entity_poly.type
_entity_poly.pdbx_seq_one_letter_code
_entity_poly.pdbx_strand_id
1 'polypeptide(L)'
;MVVKFRTDLEKSVLLQNFERRGWVRAGSDDAEWNFFWASVYTVRQIFNPESGYRLGDHQLINHFPNHYELTRKDLMVKNIKRYRKEVEKLFAEAHLAHENGGGGGGGGG
;
A
#
# COMPACT_ATOMS: atom_id res chain seq x y z
N MET A 1 -13.20 -16.96 -17.71
CA MET A 1 -13.77 -16.09 -16.68
C MET A 1 -13.74 -14.66 -17.21
N VAL A 2 -14.88 -13.96 -17.21
CA VAL A 2 -14.95 -12.56 -17.67
C VAL A 2 -14.69 -11.66 -16.46
N VAL A 3 -13.78 -10.69 -16.60
CA VAL A 3 -13.47 -9.73 -15.52
C VAL A 3 -14.56 -8.67 -15.46
N LYS A 4 -15.12 -8.46 -14.27
CA LYS A 4 -16.06 -7.39 -13.95
C LYS A 4 -15.31 -6.17 -13.41
N PHE A 5 -15.48 -5.00 -14.03
CA PHE A 5 -14.83 -3.76 -13.61
C PHE A 5 -15.81 -2.72 -13.04
N ARG A 6 -15.31 -1.87 -12.16
CA ARG A 6 -15.97 -0.67 -11.64
C ARG A 6 -15.08 0.56 -11.82
N THR A 7 -15.69 1.73 -11.95
CA THR A 7 -15.00 3.02 -11.95
C THR A 7 -15.98 4.11 -11.52
N ASP A 8 -15.53 5.03 -10.67
CA ASP A 8 -16.21 6.29 -10.34
C ASP A 8 -15.66 7.45 -11.18
N LEU A 9 -14.82 7.13 -12.18
CA LEU A 9 -14.25 8.05 -13.15
C LEU A 9 -14.79 7.75 -14.54
N GLU A 10 -15.36 8.77 -15.17
CA GLU A 10 -15.77 8.75 -16.57
C GLU A 10 -14.62 9.24 -17.45
N LYS A 11 -13.63 8.37 -17.66
CA LYS A 11 -12.47 8.63 -18.52
C LYS A 11 -12.44 7.65 -19.68
N SER A 12 -12.61 8.16 -20.90
CA SER A 12 -12.69 7.36 -22.13
C SER A 12 -11.53 6.38 -22.29
N VAL A 13 -10.31 6.80 -21.96
CA VAL A 13 -9.11 5.95 -22.03
C VAL A 13 -9.19 4.70 -21.14
N LEU A 14 -9.84 4.80 -19.97
CA LEU A 14 -10.04 3.66 -19.07
C LEU A 14 -11.12 2.74 -19.61
N LEU A 15 -12.28 3.31 -19.94
CA LEU A 15 -13.45 2.55 -20.40
C LEU A 15 -13.14 1.77 -21.67
N GLN A 16 -12.56 2.43 -22.68
CA GLN A 16 -12.18 1.78 -23.93
C GLN A 16 -11.11 0.70 -23.72
N ASN A 17 -10.19 0.88 -22.76
CA ASN A 17 -9.18 -0.14 -22.47
C ASN A 17 -9.83 -1.40 -21.86
N PHE A 18 -10.74 -1.23 -20.91
CA PHE A 18 -11.46 -2.33 -20.29
C PHE A 18 -12.34 -3.07 -21.31
N GLU A 19 -13.10 -2.34 -22.13
CA GLU A 19 -13.93 -2.91 -23.19
C GLU A 19 -13.10 -3.69 -24.21
N ARG A 20 -11.96 -3.16 -24.67
CA ARG A 20 -11.06 -3.85 -25.60
C ARG A 20 -10.43 -5.12 -25.02
N ARG A 21 -10.34 -5.23 -23.70
CA ARG A 21 -9.91 -6.45 -22.99
C ARG A 21 -11.05 -7.46 -22.80
N GLY A 22 -12.26 -7.14 -23.25
CA GLY A 22 -13.46 -7.96 -23.03
C GLY A 22 -13.96 -7.92 -21.59
N TRP A 23 -13.58 -6.90 -20.81
CA TRP A 23 -14.09 -6.72 -19.45
C TRP A 23 -15.48 -6.13 -19.49
N VAL A 24 -16.32 -6.52 -18.54
CA VAL A 24 -17.71 -6.05 -18.44
C VAL A 24 -17.87 -5.13 -17.24
N ARG A 25 -18.67 -4.08 -17.37
CA ARG A 25 -18.94 -3.18 -16.23
C ARG A 25 -19.85 -3.91 -15.24
N ALA A 26 -19.46 -3.95 -13.97
CA ALA A 26 -20.32 -4.43 -12.89
C ALA A 26 -21.49 -3.46 -12.68
N GLY A 27 -22.65 -3.97 -12.28
CA GLY A 27 -23.78 -3.13 -11.86
C GLY A 27 -23.43 -2.28 -10.65
N SER A 28 -24.14 -1.16 -10.46
CA SER A 28 -23.96 -0.23 -9.33
C SER A 28 -24.00 -0.93 -7.97
N ASP A 29 -24.90 -1.91 -7.84
CA ASP A 29 -25.17 -2.61 -6.58
C ASP A 29 -24.60 -4.04 -6.55
N ASP A 30 -23.87 -4.43 -7.60
CA ASP A 30 -23.28 -5.76 -7.72
C ASP A 30 -22.06 -5.93 -6.80
N ALA A 31 -22.21 -6.65 -5.69
CA ALA A 31 -21.09 -6.99 -4.81
C ALA A 31 -20.02 -7.85 -5.51
N GLU A 32 -20.36 -8.52 -6.61
CA GLU A 32 -19.47 -9.33 -7.41
C GLU A 32 -18.76 -8.47 -8.47
N TRP A 33 -17.56 -8.01 -8.14
CA TRP A 33 -16.68 -7.29 -9.06
C TRP A 33 -15.23 -7.72 -8.82
N ASN A 34 -14.36 -7.57 -9.83
CA ASN A 34 -12.97 -8.02 -9.73
C ASN A 34 -11.99 -6.85 -9.64
N PHE A 35 -12.23 -5.77 -10.39
CA PHE A 35 -11.31 -4.65 -10.44
C PHE A 35 -12.06 -3.31 -10.37
N PHE A 36 -11.70 -2.46 -9.41
CA PHE A 36 -12.25 -1.12 -9.27
C PHE A 36 -11.14 -0.08 -9.50
N TRP A 37 -11.23 0.61 -10.64
CA TRP A 37 -10.45 1.83 -10.87
C TRP A 37 -11.12 3.00 -10.17
N ALA A 38 -10.75 3.22 -8.91
CA ALA A 38 -11.36 4.21 -8.04
C ALA A 38 -10.58 5.53 -7.98
N SER A 39 -11.29 6.61 -7.70
CA SER A 39 -10.71 7.90 -7.33
C SER A 39 -10.05 7.85 -5.95
N VAL A 40 -9.15 8.79 -5.68
CA VAL A 40 -8.50 8.95 -4.37
C VAL A 40 -9.53 9.15 -3.24
N TYR A 41 -10.65 9.82 -3.54
CA TYR A 41 -11.72 10.02 -2.56
C TYR A 41 -12.34 8.68 -2.15
N THR A 42 -12.77 7.88 -3.12
CA THR A 42 -13.40 6.57 -2.89
C THR A 42 -12.46 5.60 -2.18
N VAL A 43 -11.19 5.56 -2.60
CA VAL A 43 -10.15 4.75 -1.94
C VAL A 43 -10.01 5.08 -0.46
N ARG A 44 -10.06 6.37 -0.09
CA ARG A 44 -10.00 6.78 1.33
C ARG A 44 -11.20 6.30 2.12
N GLN A 45 -12.40 6.28 1.53
CA GLN A 45 -13.59 5.75 2.19
C GLN A 45 -13.52 4.24 2.35
N ILE A 46 -13.09 3.53 1.31
CA ILE A 46 -12.95 2.06 1.31
C ILE A 46 -11.94 1.60 2.37
N PHE A 47 -10.80 2.28 2.48
CA PHE A 47 -9.77 1.95 3.47
C PHE A 47 -9.96 2.65 4.82
N ASN A 48 -11.04 3.43 5.00
CA ASN A 48 -11.34 4.03 6.30
C ASN A 48 -11.71 2.90 7.28
N PRO A 49 -10.97 2.70 8.39
CA PRO A 49 -11.30 1.68 9.38
C PRO A 49 -12.71 1.83 9.96
N GLU A 50 -13.24 3.05 10.04
CA GLU A 50 -14.59 3.34 10.54
C GLU A 50 -15.71 2.87 9.61
N SER A 51 -15.41 2.64 8.32
CA SER A 51 -16.41 2.15 7.36
C SER A 51 -16.77 0.69 7.60
N GLY A 52 -15.91 -0.09 8.28
CA GLY A 52 -16.04 -1.53 8.43
C GLY A 52 -15.92 -2.33 7.12
N TYR A 53 -15.65 -1.66 5.99
CA TYR A 53 -15.60 -2.29 4.68
C TYR A 53 -14.35 -3.14 4.52
N ARG A 54 -14.52 -4.35 3.96
CA ARG A 54 -13.42 -5.27 3.67
C ARG A 54 -13.51 -5.75 2.23
N LEU A 55 -12.39 -5.66 1.52
CA LEU A 55 -12.27 -6.20 0.18
C LEU A 55 -12.20 -7.73 0.25
N GLY A 56 -12.90 -8.39 -0.67
CA GLY A 56 -12.74 -9.83 -0.89
C GLY A 56 -11.43 -10.17 -1.59
N ASP A 57 -10.98 -11.42 -1.51
CA ASP A 57 -9.70 -11.86 -2.09
C ASP A 57 -9.60 -11.66 -3.62
N HIS A 58 -10.75 -11.63 -4.30
CA HIS A 58 -10.86 -11.44 -5.75
C HIS A 58 -11.03 -9.96 -6.15
N GLN A 59 -11.10 -9.04 -5.20
CA GLN A 59 -11.35 -7.62 -5.40
C GLN A 59 -10.05 -6.83 -5.36
N LEU A 60 -9.72 -6.18 -6.48
CA LEU A 60 -8.52 -5.37 -6.65
C LEU A 60 -8.86 -3.90 -6.86
N ILE A 61 -8.11 -3.02 -6.19
CA ILE A 61 -8.22 -1.57 -6.32
C ILE A 61 -6.88 -1.00 -6.78
N ASN A 62 -6.92 0.05 -7.60
CA ASN A 62 -5.76 0.72 -8.20
C ASN A 62 -4.89 1.54 -7.23
N HIS A 63 -5.16 1.52 -5.93
CA HIS A 63 -4.44 2.30 -4.92
C HIS A 63 -4.17 1.46 -3.66
N PHE A 64 -2.98 1.62 -3.08
CA PHE A 64 -2.67 1.08 -1.77
C PHE A 64 -3.27 1.94 -0.64
N PRO A 65 -3.59 1.32 0.52
CA PRO A 65 -3.87 2.05 1.76
C PRO A 65 -2.75 3.05 2.07
N ASN A 66 -3.09 4.23 2.58
CA ASN A 66 -2.13 5.27 2.99
C ASN A 66 -1.12 5.70 1.90
N HIS A 67 -1.41 5.49 0.61
CA HIS A 67 -0.51 5.85 -0.50
C HIS A 67 0.04 7.29 -0.45
N TYR A 68 -0.70 8.21 0.17
CA TYR A 68 -0.29 9.61 0.32
C TYR A 68 0.99 9.80 1.14
N GLU A 69 1.37 8.84 1.99
CA GLU A 69 2.62 8.89 2.77
C GLU A 69 3.86 8.93 1.87
N LEU A 70 3.78 8.31 0.70
CA LEU A 70 4.87 8.22 -0.27
C LEU A 70 4.67 9.12 -1.50
N THR A 71 3.48 9.67 -1.73
CA THR A 71 3.24 10.51 -2.92
C THR A 71 3.18 12.01 -2.60
N ARG A 72 2.98 12.39 -1.33
CA ARG A 72 3.03 13.80 -0.91
C ARG A 72 4.46 14.23 -0.56
N LYS A 73 4.94 15.29 -1.21
CA LYS A 73 6.32 15.80 -1.03
C LYS A 73 6.68 16.11 0.43
N ASP A 74 5.74 16.67 1.20
CA ASP A 74 5.96 17.04 2.60
C ASP A 74 6.08 15.81 3.50
N LEU A 75 5.30 14.75 3.22
CA LEU A 75 5.37 13.48 3.94
C LEU A 75 6.60 12.67 3.53
N MET A 76 6.93 12.62 2.23
CA MET A 76 8.14 11.97 1.73
C MET A 76 9.40 12.53 2.40
N VAL A 77 9.52 13.85 2.51
CA VAL A 77 10.66 14.49 3.20
C VAL A 77 10.71 14.08 4.67
N LYS A 78 9.57 14.05 5.37
CA LYS A 78 9.50 13.60 6.77
C LYS A 78 9.88 12.12 6.93
N ASN A 79 9.39 11.27 6.03
CA ASN A 79 9.64 9.83 6.04
C ASN A 79 11.11 9.51 5.77
N ILE A 80 11.73 10.15 4.78
CA ILE A 80 13.18 9.99 4.50
C ILE A 80 14.02 10.44 5.70
N LYS A 81 13.69 11.57 6.33
CA LYS A 81 14.40 12.06 7.53
C LYS A 81 14.27 11.08 8.69
N ARG A 82 13.07 10.55 8.93
CA ARG A 82 12.81 9.55 9.98
C ARG A 82 13.61 8.28 9.71
N TYR A 83 13.54 7.76 8.50
CA TYR A 83 14.23 6.54 8.09
C TYR A 83 15.76 6.65 8.29
N ARG A 84 16.38 7.76 7.89
CA ARG A 84 17.82 7.98 8.11
C ARG A 84 18.19 7.92 9.59
N LYS A 85 17.41 8.57 10.45
CA LYS A 85 17.63 8.56 11.90
C LYS A 85 17.47 7.16 12.51
N GLU A 86 16.50 6.39 12.04
CA GLU A 86 16.28 5.00 12.49
C GLU A 86 17.45 4.11 12.08
N VAL A 87 17.92 4.23 10.84
CA VAL A 87 19.09 3.47 10.34
C VAL A 87 20.35 3.82 11.14
N GLU A 88 20.63 5.10 11.38
CA GLU A 88 21.78 5.54 12.20
C GLU A 88 21.72 4.96 13.62
N LYS A 89 20.54 4.96 14.24
CA LYS A 89 20.32 4.37 15.56
C LYS A 89 20.57 2.85 15.56
N LEU A 90 20.05 2.13 14.56
CA LEU A 90 20.27 0.69 14.44
C LEU A 90 21.76 0.34 14.26
N PHE A 91 22.51 1.14 13.49
CA PHE A 91 23.96 0.96 13.37
C PHE A 91 24.68 1.19 14.70
N ALA A 92 24.30 2.21 15.46
CA ALA A 92 24.88 2.47 16.77
C ALA A 92 24.59 1.33 17.76
N GLU A 93 23.35 0.82 17.80
CA GLU A 93 22.95 -0.31 18.64
C GLU A 93 23.69 -1.59 18.26
N ALA A 94 23.85 -1.87 16.96
CA ALA A 94 24.61 -3.02 16.48
C ALA A 94 26.11 -2.92 16.85
N HIS A 95 26.69 -1.74 16.78
CA HIS A 95 28.09 -1.52 17.16
C HIS A 95 28.31 -1.77 18.66
N LEU A 96 27.43 -1.24 19.51
CA LEU A 96 27.47 -1.48 20.96
C LEU A 96 27.27 -2.95 21.32
N ALA A 97 26.40 -3.66 20.60
CA ALA A 97 26.19 -5.10 20.81
C ALA A 97 27.44 -5.93 20.49
N HIS A 98 28.19 -5.55 19.45
CA HIS A 98 29.45 -6.21 19.09
C HIS A 98 30.55 -5.95 20.14
N GLU A 99 30.67 -4.72 20.65
CA GLU A 99 31.64 -4.39 21.70
C GLU A 99 31.35 -5.15 23.01
N ASN A 100 30.08 -5.23 23.41
CA ASN A 100 29.68 -5.93 24.64
C ASN A 100 29.75 -7.47 24.53
N GLY A 101 29.68 -8.03 23.30
CA GLY A 101 29.76 -9.47 23.06
C GLY A 101 31.18 -10.05 22.98
N GLY A 102 32.21 -9.21 22.83
CA GLY A 102 33.61 -9.64 22.66
C GLY A 102 34.40 -9.93 23.94
N GLY A 103 33.80 -9.74 25.13
CA GLY A 103 34.51 -9.76 26.42
C GLY A 103 34.69 -11.13 27.11
N GLY A 104 34.22 -12.24 26.53
CA GLY A 104 34.17 -13.54 27.20
C GLY A 104 35.02 -14.61 26.53
N GLY A 105 36.35 -14.58 26.67
CA GLY A 105 37.21 -15.61 26.09
C GLY A 105 38.68 -15.49 26.47
N GLY A 106 39.01 -15.61 27.75
CA GLY A 106 40.40 -15.63 28.20
C GLY A 106 40.55 -16.09 29.65
N GLY A 107 40.52 -17.41 29.87
CA GLY A 107 40.86 -17.99 31.17
C GLY A 107 40.89 -19.51 31.12
N GLY A 108 42.08 -20.09 31.21
CA GLY A 108 42.28 -21.53 31.34
C GLY A 108 43.67 -21.97 30.89
N GLY A 109 44.69 -21.56 31.66
CA GLY A 109 45.99 -22.23 31.72
C GLY A 109 46.09 -23.04 32.99
#